data_AF-A0A2L1UZ10-F1
#
_entry.id   AF-A0A2L1UZ10-F1
#
_cell.length_a   1.000
_cell.length_b   1.000
_cell.length_c   1.000
_cell.angle_alpha   90.00
_cell.angle_beta   90.00
_cell.angle_gamma   90.00
#
_symmetry.space_group_name_H-M   'P 1'
#
loop_
_entity.id
_entity.type
_entity.pdbx_description
1 polymer ?
#
loop_
_entity_poly.entity_id
_entity_poly.type
_entity_poly.pdbx_seq_one_letter_code
_entity_poly.pdbx_strand_id
1 'polypeptide(L)'
;MQDVLRSLQSISPSSLNEGDRLRIIPRSHDRAVPGIFSEHGRVDLITETSSVTTPGHPIPFVTGSSAGVFTAVLNPLPFSGKFPLNFVSFELSANLPEGGSAIPVNKVFNSGRIKFHNGESLLLIQQVKDKYVVWLVRADFPI
;
A
#
# COMPACT_ATOMS: atom_id res chain seq x y z
N MET A 1 -16.20 10.96 -15.56
CA MET A 1 -15.44 9.85 -14.94
C MET A 1 -14.05 9.75 -15.58
N GLN A 2 -13.36 10.88 -15.71
CA GLN A 2 -11.99 11.01 -16.27
C GLN A 2 -11.11 11.89 -15.38
N ASP A 3 -11.68 12.51 -14.35
CA ASP A 3 -11.03 13.64 -13.67
C ASP A 3 -10.02 13.23 -12.59
N VAL A 4 -10.19 12.06 -11.96
CA VAL A 4 -9.15 11.47 -11.09
C VAL A 4 -8.12 10.68 -11.92
N LEU A 5 -8.51 10.22 -13.10
CA LEU A 5 -7.64 9.46 -14.01
C LEU A 5 -6.61 10.36 -14.74
N ARG A 6 -6.94 11.63 -14.97
CA ARG A 6 -6.02 12.63 -15.53
C ARG A 6 -5.00 13.16 -14.51
N SER A 7 -5.25 13.10 -13.20
CA SER A 7 -4.29 13.60 -12.21
C SER A 7 -3.03 12.73 -12.08
N LEU A 8 -3.06 11.52 -12.65
CA LEU A 8 -1.92 10.60 -12.66
C LEU A 8 -1.01 10.73 -13.89
N GLN A 9 -1.41 11.49 -14.91
CA GLN A 9 -0.73 11.50 -16.23
C GLN A 9 0.59 12.29 -16.30
N SER A 10 1.15 12.71 -15.16
CA SER A 10 2.54 13.20 -15.13
C SER A 10 3.09 13.09 -13.71
N ILE A 11 3.23 11.86 -13.21
CA ILE A 11 4.00 11.64 -11.99
C ILE A 11 5.48 11.63 -12.36
N SER A 12 6.06 12.83 -12.46
CA SER A 12 7.48 12.99 -12.24
C SER A 12 7.74 12.79 -10.75
N PRO A 13 8.87 12.22 -10.33
CA PRO A 13 9.17 12.00 -8.91
C PRO A 13 8.93 13.18 -7.97
N SER A 14 9.15 14.38 -8.51
CA SER A 14 9.01 15.67 -7.85
C SER A 14 7.59 16.24 -7.83
N SER A 15 6.59 15.62 -8.50
CA SER A 15 5.23 16.18 -8.65
C SER A 15 4.12 15.46 -7.88
N LEU A 16 4.42 14.35 -7.18
CA LEU A 16 3.44 13.72 -6.29
C LEU A 16 3.23 14.58 -5.04
N ASN A 17 2.08 15.26 -4.96
CA ASN A 17 1.64 15.90 -3.73
C ASN A 17 1.43 14.83 -2.64
N GLU A 18 1.50 15.21 -1.36
CA GLU A 18 1.30 14.25 -0.25
C GLU A 18 -0.04 13.50 -0.35
N GLY A 19 -1.09 14.15 -0.85
CA GLY A 19 -2.41 13.54 -1.07
C GLY A 19 -2.45 12.50 -2.20
N ASP A 20 -1.54 12.55 -3.17
CA ASP A 20 -1.46 11.57 -4.26
C ASP A 20 -0.70 10.30 -3.84
N ARG A 21 0.07 10.39 -2.75
CA ARG A 21 0.90 9.31 -2.22
C ARG A 21 0.13 8.37 -1.30
N LEU A 22 -1.01 8.78 -0.75
CA LEU A 22 -1.86 7.93 0.08
C LEU A 22 -3.33 8.20 -0.25
N ARG A 23 -4.04 7.19 -0.79
CA ARG A 23 -5.46 7.33 -1.13
C ARG A 23 -6.21 6.02 -1.09
N ILE A 24 -7.52 6.11 -0.90
CA ILE A 24 -8.46 4.99 -1.07
C ILE A 24 -8.89 4.96 -2.53
N ILE A 25 -8.81 3.78 -3.15
CA ILE A 25 -9.28 3.55 -4.52
C ILE A 25 -10.39 2.47 -4.53
N PRO A 26 -11.37 2.58 -5.45
CA PRO A 26 -12.39 1.56 -5.63
C PRO A 26 -11.81 0.26 -6.22
N ARG A 27 -12.41 -0.89 -5.88
CA ARG A 27 -12.07 -2.24 -6.41
C ARG A 27 -11.83 -2.30 -7.92
N SER A 28 -12.64 -1.57 -8.69
CA SER A 28 -12.56 -1.56 -10.15
C SER A 28 -11.23 -1.03 -10.69
N HIS A 29 -10.45 -0.33 -9.85
CA HIS A 29 -9.18 0.27 -10.21
C HIS A 29 -7.96 -0.54 -9.75
N ASP A 30 -8.12 -1.57 -8.93
CA ASP A 30 -6.99 -2.37 -8.39
C ASP A 30 -6.07 -2.90 -9.49
N ARG A 31 -6.67 -3.44 -10.57
CA ARG A 31 -5.95 -4.00 -11.72
C ARG A 31 -5.35 -2.94 -12.65
N ALA A 32 -5.84 -1.70 -12.58
CA ALA A 32 -5.28 -0.59 -13.35
C ALA A 32 -3.99 -0.06 -12.74
N VAL A 33 -3.79 -0.25 -11.42
CA VAL A 33 -2.61 0.28 -10.71
C VAL A 33 -1.29 -0.26 -11.27
N PRO A 34 -1.07 -1.58 -11.46
CA PRO A 34 0.15 -2.08 -12.11
C PRO A 34 0.33 -1.54 -13.53
N GLY A 35 -0.76 -1.42 -14.29
CA GLY A 35 -0.76 -0.86 -15.65
C GLY A 35 -0.31 0.59 -15.69
N ILE A 36 -0.80 1.43 -14.78
CA ILE A 36 -0.45 2.86 -14.68
C ILE A 36 1.05 3.05 -14.44
N PHE A 37 1.66 2.22 -13.60
CA PHE A 37 3.10 2.36 -13.37
C PHE A 37 3.97 1.77 -14.50
N SER A 38 3.46 0.80 -15.25
CA SER A 38 4.18 0.23 -16.41
C SER A 38 4.38 1.23 -17.56
N GLU A 39 3.52 2.26 -17.67
CA GLU A 39 3.67 3.35 -18.65
C GLU A 39 4.79 4.35 -18.28
N HIS A 40 5.22 4.38 -17.01
CA HIS A 40 6.16 5.37 -16.48
C HIS A 40 7.48 4.77 -15.94
N GLY A 41 7.65 3.46 -16.08
CA GLY A 41 8.84 2.74 -15.61
C GLY A 41 8.64 1.23 -15.58
N ARG A 42 9.53 0.53 -14.89
CA ARG A 42 9.35 -0.89 -14.57
C ARG A 42 8.74 -1.02 -13.18
N VAL A 43 7.62 -1.72 -13.08
CA VAL A 43 7.07 -2.19 -11.82
C VAL A 43 7.17 -3.69 -11.75
N ASP A 44 7.96 -4.12 -10.77
CA ASP A 44 8.13 -5.53 -10.46
C ASP A 44 7.20 -5.86 -9.29
N LEU A 45 6.27 -6.78 -9.52
CA LEU A 45 5.44 -7.33 -8.45
C LEU A 45 6.35 -8.15 -7.52
N ILE A 46 6.59 -7.64 -6.31
CA ILE A 46 7.40 -8.35 -5.30
C ILE A 46 6.61 -9.52 -4.72
N THR A 47 5.34 -9.31 -4.41
CA THR A 47 4.49 -10.29 -3.74
C THR A 47 3.01 -9.91 -3.85
N GLU A 48 2.15 -10.91 -3.86
CA GLU A 48 0.71 -10.76 -3.66
C GLU A 48 0.30 -11.80 -2.60
N THR A 49 -0.45 -11.36 -1.59
CA THR A 49 -0.90 -12.23 -0.50
C THR A 49 -2.30 -11.87 -0.07
N SER A 50 -3.03 -12.85 0.44
CA SER A 50 -4.38 -12.68 0.99
C SER A 50 -4.49 -13.43 2.30
N SER A 51 -5.16 -12.85 3.28
CA SER A 51 -5.42 -13.48 4.58
C SER A 51 -6.77 -13.03 5.12
N VAL A 52 -7.33 -13.82 6.04
CA VAL A 52 -8.59 -13.56 6.72
C VAL A 52 -8.31 -13.53 8.22
N THR A 53 -8.89 -12.55 8.92
CA THR A 53 -8.80 -12.43 10.38
C THR A 53 -10.11 -11.94 10.96
N THR A 54 -10.20 -11.93 12.29
CA THR A 54 -11.31 -11.33 13.03
C THR A 54 -10.91 -9.99 13.64
N PRO A 55 -11.87 -9.11 13.98
CA PRO A 55 -11.57 -7.85 14.65
C PRO A 55 -10.71 -8.03 15.91
N GLY A 56 -9.72 -7.16 16.07
CA GLY A 56 -8.75 -7.18 17.18
C GLY A 56 -7.56 -8.13 16.98
N HIS A 57 -7.56 -8.95 15.92
CA HIS A 57 -6.48 -9.90 15.65
C HIS A 57 -5.65 -9.44 14.45
N PRO A 58 -4.39 -8.99 14.66
CA PRO A 58 -3.54 -8.47 13.59
C PRO A 58 -3.08 -9.58 12.63
N ILE A 59 -2.94 -9.22 11.36
CA ILE A 59 -2.31 -10.02 10.30
C ILE A 59 -0.90 -9.46 10.07
N PRO A 60 0.15 -10.08 10.62
CA PRO A 60 1.51 -9.76 10.25
C PRO A 60 1.84 -10.39 8.89
N PHE A 61 2.61 -9.66 8.10
CA PHE A 61 3.16 -10.09 6.83
C PHE A 61 4.62 -9.67 6.75
N VAL A 62 5.49 -10.58 6.34
CA VAL A 62 6.90 -10.32 6.08
C VAL A 62 7.30 -11.07 4.82
N THR A 63 7.94 -10.39 3.89
CA THR A 63 8.59 -11.03 2.73
C THR A 63 9.97 -10.43 2.49
N GLY A 64 10.88 -11.24 1.96
CA GLY A 64 12.23 -10.84 1.60
C GLY A 64 12.56 -11.26 0.19
N SER A 65 13.22 -10.37 -0.55
CA SER A 65 13.75 -10.65 -1.90
C SER A 65 15.04 -9.86 -2.14
N SER A 66 15.61 -10.00 -3.34
CA SER A 66 16.71 -9.12 -3.79
C SER A 66 16.31 -7.64 -3.83
N ALA A 67 15.02 -7.32 -3.88
CA ALA A 67 14.52 -5.95 -3.84
C ALA A 67 14.49 -5.36 -2.41
N GLY A 68 14.58 -6.19 -1.38
CA GLY A 68 14.55 -5.79 0.03
C GLY A 68 13.64 -6.65 0.91
N VAL A 69 13.48 -6.23 2.15
CA VAL A 69 12.59 -6.84 3.14
C VAL A 69 11.39 -5.93 3.35
N PHE A 70 10.20 -6.47 3.16
CA PHE A 70 8.92 -5.76 3.25
C PHE A 70 8.11 -6.35 4.39
N THR A 71 7.67 -5.51 5.31
CA THR A 71 6.88 -5.88 6.48
C THR A 71 5.59 -5.07 6.50
N ALA A 72 4.47 -5.74 6.67
CA ALA A 72 3.17 -5.13 6.86
C ALA A 72 2.48 -5.74 8.09
N VAL A 73 1.77 -4.93 8.86
CA VAL A 73 0.86 -5.38 9.91
C VAL A 73 -0.48 -4.71 9.66
N LEU A 74 -1.51 -5.51 9.44
CA LEU A 74 -2.88 -5.03 9.24
C LEU A 74 -3.72 -5.49 10.42
N ASN A 75 -4.38 -4.57 11.11
CA ASN A 75 -5.18 -4.88 12.29
C ASN A 75 -6.58 -4.27 12.16
N PRO A 76 -7.59 -5.09 11.83
CA PRO A 76 -8.98 -4.66 11.91
C PRO A 76 -9.34 -4.32 13.35
N LEU A 77 -9.82 -3.10 13.61
CA LEU A 77 -10.05 -2.64 14.97
C LEU A 77 -11.24 -3.39 15.61
N PRO A 78 -11.18 -3.67 16.92
CA PRO A 78 -12.28 -4.33 17.62
C PRO A 78 -13.56 -3.49 17.55
N PHE A 79 -14.68 -4.17 17.34
CA PHE A 79 -16.00 -3.55 17.41
C PHE A 79 -16.33 -3.23 18.86
N SER A 80 -16.03 -2.01 19.29
CA SER A 80 -16.75 -1.38 20.40
C SER A 80 -17.71 -0.40 19.77
N GLY A 81 -18.94 -0.25 20.29
CA GLY A 81 -20.05 0.50 19.66
C GLY A 81 -19.79 1.98 19.26
N LYS A 82 -18.56 2.48 19.37
CA LYS A 82 -18.06 3.75 18.84
C LYS A 82 -17.27 3.63 17.52
N PHE A 83 -16.81 2.44 17.13
CA PHE A 83 -16.05 2.21 15.90
C PHE A 83 -16.82 1.29 14.95
N PRO A 84 -17.14 1.72 13.72
CA PRO A 84 -17.77 0.85 12.72
C PRO A 84 -16.82 -0.28 12.32
N LEU A 85 -17.40 -1.40 11.86
CA LEU A 85 -16.77 -2.69 11.53
C LEU A 85 -15.61 -2.65 10.51
N ASN A 86 -15.27 -1.47 9.97
CA ASN A 86 -14.42 -1.35 8.79
C ASN A 86 -13.18 -0.46 9.00
N PHE A 87 -12.84 -0.15 10.24
CA PHE A 87 -11.56 0.51 10.53
C PHE A 87 -10.44 -0.51 10.60
N VAL A 88 -9.36 -0.24 9.85
CA VAL A 88 -8.13 -1.03 9.87
C VAL A 88 -6.99 -0.10 10.21
N SER A 89 -6.22 -0.43 11.24
CA SER A 89 -4.90 0.18 11.42
C SER A 89 -3.87 -0.59 10.61
N PHE A 90 -2.93 0.13 10.02
CA PHE A 90 -1.84 -0.45 9.26
C PHE A 90 -0.50 0.07 9.74
N GLU A 91 0.51 -0.78 9.65
CA GLU A 91 1.92 -0.43 9.76
C GLU A 91 2.63 -1.09 8.57
N LEU A 92 3.24 -0.27 7.71
CA LEU A 92 3.87 -0.69 6.47
C LEU A 92 5.32 -0.22 6.49
N SER A 93 6.26 -1.11 6.23
CA SER A 93 7.67 -0.77 6.20
C SER A 93 8.44 -1.58 5.17
N ALA A 94 9.48 -0.97 4.61
CA ALA A 94 10.39 -1.65 3.71
C ALA A 94 11.83 -1.25 4.04
N ASN A 95 12.72 -2.24 3.98
CA ASN A 95 14.15 -2.10 4.11
C ASN A 95 14.77 -2.49 2.76
N LEU A 96 15.25 -1.49 2.01
CA LEU A 96 15.78 -1.68 0.66
C LEU A 96 17.33 -1.72 0.67
N PRO A 97 17.96 -2.64 -0.08
CA PRO A 97 19.40 -2.68 -0.27
C PRO A 97 19.87 -1.50 -1.14
N GLU A 98 21.13 -1.11 -0.99
CA GLU A 98 21.78 -0.08 -1.81
C GLU A 98 22.95 -0.67 -2.59
N GLY A 99 23.02 -0.41 -3.89
CA GLY A 99 24.18 -0.72 -4.72
C GLY A 99 24.66 -2.18 -4.72
N GLY A 100 23.75 -3.16 -4.58
CA GLY A 100 24.11 -4.59 -4.51
C GLY A 100 24.64 -5.05 -3.15
N SER A 101 24.65 -4.18 -2.14
CA SER A 101 24.95 -4.56 -0.76
C SER A 101 23.75 -5.21 -0.09
N ALA A 102 23.98 -6.34 0.61
CA ALA A 102 22.96 -7.04 1.39
C ALA A 102 22.55 -6.29 2.68
N ILE A 103 23.23 -5.19 3.02
CA ILE A 103 22.92 -4.37 4.19
C ILE A 103 21.83 -3.36 3.81
N PRO A 104 20.67 -3.35 4.48
CA PRO A 104 19.61 -2.39 4.18
C PRO A 104 20.02 -0.99 4.63
N VAL A 105 20.18 -0.08 3.66
CA VAL A 105 20.59 1.31 3.92
C VAL A 105 19.39 2.25 3.88
N ASN A 106 18.34 1.91 3.13
CA ASN A 106 17.16 2.75 2.98
C ASN A 106 15.95 2.11 3.65
N LYS A 107 15.32 2.85 4.57
CA LYS A 107 14.13 2.40 5.29
C LYS A 107 12.98 3.34 5.04
N VAL A 108 11.81 2.78 4.77
CA VAL A 108 10.54 3.52 4.80
C VAL A 108 9.60 2.90 5.81
N PHE A 109 8.81 3.75 6.44
CA PHE A 109 7.78 3.37 7.38
C PHE A 109 6.57 4.29 7.18
N ASN A 110 5.38 3.72 7.23
CA ASN A 110 4.13 4.46 7.28
C ASN A 110 3.17 3.70 8.18
N SER A 111 2.46 4.41 9.04
CA SER A 111 1.40 3.83 9.84
C SER A 111 0.22 4.76 9.90
N GLY A 112 -0.95 4.17 10.12
CA GLY A 112 -2.17 4.95 10.14
C GLY A 112 -3.39 4.12 10.45
N ARG A 113 -4.54 4.77 10.31
CA ARG A 113 -5.85 4.16 10.45
C ARG A 113 -6.70 4.63 9.29
N ILE A 114 -7.42 3.69 8.71
CA ILE A 114 -8.27 3.97 7.56
C ILE A 114 -9.60 3.25 7.73
N LYS A 115 -10.67 3.92 7.30
CA LYS A 115 -11.98 3.31 7.17
C LYS A 115 -12.11 2.82 5.74
N PHE A 116 -12.28 1.52 5.57
CA PHE A 116 -12.56 0.92 4.27
C PHE A 116 -14.07 0.79 4.06
N HIS A 117 -14.54 1.02 2.85
CA HIS A 117 -15.75 0.39 2.37
C HIS A 117 -15.42 -0.99 1.81
N ASN A 118 -16.42 -1.87 1.75
CA ASN A 118 -16.21 -3.23 1.27
C ASN A 118 -15.68 -3.21 -0.18
N GLY A 119 -14.55 -3.88 -0.42
CA GLY A 119 -13.90 -3.91 -1.72
C GLY A 119 -12.99 -2.73 -2.03
N GLU A 120 -12.82 -1.76 -1.14
CA GLU A 120 -11.86 -0.67 -1.34
C GLU A 120 -10.42 -1.09 -1.04
N SER A 121 -9.49 -0.40 -1.69
CA SER A 121 -8.06 -0.60 -1.53
C SER A 121 -7.37 0.69 -1.13
N LEU A 122 -6.40 0.58 -0.23
CA LEU A 122 -5.45 1.64 0.10
C LEU A 122 -4.29 1.53 -0.88
N LEU A 123 -4.04 2.60 -1.62
CA LEU A 123 -2.82 2.79 -2.39
C LEU A 123 -1.89 3.72 -1.61
N LEU A 124 -0.70 3.24 -1.29
CA LEU A 124 0.38 4.02 -0.69
C LEU A 124 1.63 3.95 -1.55
N ILE A 125 2.15 5.11 -1.96
CA ILE A 125 3.36 5.27 -2.77
C ILE A 125 4.40 6.02 -1.93
N GLN A 126 5.52 5.37 -1.64
CA GLN A 126 6.62 5.96 -0.88
C GLN A 126 7.86 6.07 -1.75
N GLN A 127 8.38 7.30 -1.90
CA GLN A 127 9.64 7.52 -2.59
C GLN A 127 10.82 7.15 -1.69
N VAL A 128 11.77 6.41 -2.25
CA VAL A 128 13.02 5.99 -1.59
C VAL A 128 14.18 6.27 -2.53
N LYS A 129 14.84 7.41 -2.34
CA LYS A 129 15.86 7.93 -3.28
C LYS A 129 15.30 8.00 -4.71
N ASP A 130 15.83 7.17 -5.61
CA ASP A 130 15.50 7.05 -7.03
C ASP A 130 14.42 5.99 -7.31
N LYS A 131 13.91 5.30 -6.27
CA LYS A 131 12.94 4.22 -6.38
C LYS A 131 11.63 4.55 -5.66
N TYR A 132 10.63 3.71 -5.91
CA TYR A 132 9.34 3.75 -5.23
C TYR A 132 9.02 2.41 -4.58
N VAL A 133 8.40 2.48 -3.42
CA VAL A 133 7.68 1.34 -2.82
C VAL A 133 6.21 1.63 -2.95
N VAL A 134 5.48 0.70 -3.55
CA VAL A 134 4.03 0.81 -3.76
C VAL A 134 3.37 -0.30 -2.96
N TRP A 135 2.46 0.09 -2.07
CA TRP A 135 1.60 -0.83 -1.33
C TRP A 135 0.18 -0.71 -1.85
N LEU A 136 -0.44 -1.85 -2.14
CA LEU A 136 -1.85 -1.96 -2.40
C LEU A 136 -2.46 -2.91 -1.38
N VAL A 137 -3.27 -2.36 -0.47
CA VAL A 137 -3.89 -3.11 0.63
C VAL A 137 -5.39 -3.07 0.47
N ARG A 138 -6.00 -4.23 0.22
CA ARG A 138 -7.44 -4.38 0.12
C ARG A 138 -8.02 -5.00 1.39
N ALA A 139 -9.19 -4.52 1.80
CA ALA A 139 -9.98 -5.13 2.86
C ALA A 139 -11.41 -5.40 2.38
N ASP A 140 -11.87 -6.62 2.58
CA ASP A 140 -13.26 -7.03 2.36
C ASP A 140 -13.89 -7.37 3.72
N PHE A 141 -15.13 -6.95 3.93
CA PHE A 141 -15.89 -7.19 5.16
C PHE A 141 -17.12 -8.02 4.85
N PRO A 142 -17.54 -8.94 5.74
CA PRO A 142 -18.80 -9.64 5.59
C PRO A 142 -19.96 -8.65 5.52
N ILE A 143 -20.85 -8.85 4.54
CA ILE A 143 -22.07 -8.07 4.31
C ILE A 143 -23.21 -8.68 5.12
#